data_AF-A0A2V8F0Q1-F1
#
_entry.id   AF-A0A2V8F0Q1-F1
#
_cell.length_a   1.000
_cell.length_b   1.000
_cell.length_c   1.000
_cell.angle_alpha   90.00
_cell.angle_beta   90.00
_cell.angle_gamma   90.00
#
_symmetry.space_group_name_H-M   'P 1'
#
loop_
_entity.id
_entity.type
_entity.pdbx_description
1 polymer ?
#
loop_
_entity_poly.entity_id
_entity_poly.type
_entity_poly.pdbx_seq_one_letter_code
_entity_poly.pdbx_strand_id
1 'polypeptide(L)'
;MSAPNALRDLVARDLAPARPLAPPAVRALALVPIAAAIVASVPALYELRPDLPSIGALRAFGFSIAQAIAGVAIVAAALRESVPGRQWPLAQVIALVAGGLLMPLLLPGLAAQAFDVAPPPAGAVPVGVACFRTSALAALPALAASALLSARAFPLRPAVAGALYGLGAGLIADAGLRLWCEFSAPAHVLAAHLGAVILSMALGVAAALVSRQR
;
A
#
# COMPACT_ATOMS: atom_id res chain seq x y z
N MET A 1 -31.28 -18.90 17.41
CA MET A 1 -32.37 -17.99 17.81
C MET A 1 -32.76 -17.16 16.60
N SER A 2 -34.02 -17.21 16.16
CA SER A 2 -34.51 -16.31 15.11
C SER A 2 -34.57 -14.88 15.64
N ALA A 3 -34.23 -13.90 14.79
CA ALA A 3 -34.49 -12.50 15.13
C ALA A 3 -36.01 -12.30 15.36
N PRO A 4 -36.42 -11.48 16.35
CA PRO A 4 -37.83 -11.19 16.59
C PRO A 4 -38.50 -10.64 15.32
N ASN A 5 -39.73 -11.07 15.02
CA ASN A 5 -40.44 -10.67 13.80
C ASN A 5 -40.51 -9.14 13.64
N ALA A 6 -40.68 -8.40 14.74
CA ALA A 6 -40.66 -6.94 14.75
C ALA A 6 -39.38 -6.32 14.17
N LEU A 7 -38.21 -6.95 14.39
CA LEU A 7 -36.95 -6.47 13.83
C LEU A 7 -36.86 -6.73 12.31
N ARG A 8 -37.38 -7.87 11.86
CA ARG A 8 -37.47 -8.20 10.42
C ARG A 8 -38.40 -7.23 9.70
N ASP A 9 -39.53 -6.90 10.30
CA ASP A 9 -40.51 -5.97 9.73
C ASP A 9 -39.96 -4.53 9.68
N LEU A 10 -39.21 -4.10 10.70
CA LEU A 10 -38.49 -2.82 10.67
C LEU A 10 -37.47 -2.79 9.54
N VAL A 11 -36.62 -3.81 9.42
CA VAL A 11 -35.63 -3.92 8.35
C VAL A 11 -36.28 -3.93 6.96
N ALA A 12 -37.39 -4.66 6.79
CA ALA A 12 -38.08 -4.76 5.51
C ALA A 12 -38.78 -3.45 5.10
N ARG A 13 -39.25 -2.65 6.07
CA ARG A 13 -39.88 -1.35 5.80
C ARG A 13 -38.86 -0.24 5.55
N ASP A 14 -37.74 -0.24 6.29
CA ASP A 14 -36.84 0.92 6.34
C ASP A 14 -35.58 0.75 5.47
N LEU A 15 -35.17 -0.48 5.13
CA LEU A 15 -33.99 -0.70 4.30
C LEU A 15 -34.36 -0.93 2.84
N ALA A 16 -33.99 0.03 1.99
CA ALA A 16 -33.93 -0.19 0.55
C ALA A 16 -32.87 -1.27 0.21
N PRO A 17 -33.08 -2.10 -0.82
CA PRO A 17 -32.08 -3.06 -1.27
C PRO A 17 -30.75 -2.34 -1.57
N ALA A 18 -29.70 -2.69 -0.84
CA ALA A 18 -28.37 -2.17 -1.12
C ALA A 18 -27.88 -2.73 -2.45
N ARG A 19 -27.39 -1.86 -3.35
CA ARG A 19 -26.74 -2.31 -4.59
C ARG A 19 -25.51 -3.16 -4.21
N PRO A 20 -25.37 -4.39 -4.75
CA PRO A 20 -24.19 -5.19 -4.49
C PRO A 20 -22.91 -4.44 -4.85
N LEU A 21 -21.91 -4.49 -3.98
CA LEU A 21 -20.60 -3.96 -4.30
C LEU A 21 -19.96 -4.82 -5.40
N ALA A 22 -19.29 -4.17 -6.35
CA ALA A 22 -18.46 -4.88 -7.31
C ALA A 22 -17.39 -5.73 -6.60
N PRO A 23 -16.92 -6.83 -7.22
CA PRO A 23 -15.90 -7.69 -6.62
C PRO A 23 -14.65 -6.88 -6.19
N PRO A 24 -13.99 -7.26 -5.08
CA PRO A 24 -12.82 -6.51 -4.57
C PRO A 24 -11.72 -6.29 -5.61
N ALA A 25 -11.43 -7.29 -6.45
CA ALA A 25 -10.44 -7.18 -7.53
C ALA A 25 -10.81 -6.11 -8.55
N VAL A 26 -12.09 -6.02 -8.94
CA VAL A 26 -12.58 -5.00 -9.90
C VAL A 26 -12.47 -3.61 -9.29
N ARG A 27 -12.81 -3.44 -8.01
CA ARG A 27 -12.65 -2.16 -7.29
C ARG A 27 -11.17 -1.75 -7.21
N ALA A 28 -10.27 -2.72 -7.02
CA ALA A 28 -8.83 -2.46 -6.99
C ALA A 28 -8.28 -1.99 -8.35
N LEU A 29 -8.93 -2.28 -9.48
CA LEU A 29 -8.51 -1.75 -10.79
C LEU A 29 -8.55 -0.22 -10.85
N ALA A 30 -9.36 0.44 -10.02
CA ALA A 30 -9.34 1.91 -9.90
C ALA A 30 -7.99 2.46 -9.40
N LEU A 31 -7.17 1.62 -8.76
CA LEU A 31 -5.84 2.00 -8.25
C LEU A 31 -4.75 1.84 -9.31
N VAL A 32 -4.99 1.10 -10.40
CA VAL A 32 -4.01 0.90 -11.47
C VAL A 32 -3.53 2.23 -12.09
N PRO A 33 -4.41 3.17 -12.50
CA PRO A 33 -3.93 4.47 -13.01
C PRO A 33 -3.16 5.28 -11.96
N ILE A 34 -3.56 5.20 -10.69
CA ILE A 34 -2.85 5.88 -9.59
C ILE A 34 -1.46 5.27 -9.38
N ALA A 35 -1.36 3.94 -9.39
CA ALA A 35 -0.09 3.23 -9.26
C ALA A 35 0.83 3.53 -10.45
N ALA A 36 0.31 3.51 -11.68
CA ALA A 36 1.06 3.88 -12.87
C ALA A 36 1.56 5.33 -12.79
N ALA A 37 0.69 6.27 -12.36
CA ALA A 37 1.08 7.66 -12.18
C ALA A 37 2.17 7.83 -11.11
N ILE A 38 2.09 7.12 -9.98
CA ILE A 38 3.11 7.15 -8.93
C ILE A 38 4.44 6.59 -9.45
N VAL A 39 4.42 5.42 -10.09
CA VAL A 39 5.63 4.77 -10.62
C VAL A 39 6.30 5.61 -11.72
N ALA A 40 5.52 6.29 -12.56
CA ALA A 40 6.05 7.15 -13.62
C ALA A 40 6.48 8.54 -13.14
N SER A 41 5.75 9.15 -12.21
CA SER A 41 6.00 10.54 -11.79
C SER A 41 7.27 10.72 -10.98
N VAL A 42 7.63 9.77 -10.13
CA VAL A 42 8.85 9.86 -9.32
C VAL A 42 10.11 9.99 -10.19
N PRO A 43 10.42 9.09 -11.13
CA PRO A 43 11.57 9.25 -12.01
C PRO A 43 11.43 10.43 -12.98
N ALA A 44 10.21 10.84 -13.34
CA ALA A 44 10.01 12.03 -14.18
C ALA A 44 10.32 13.34 -13.45
N LEU A 45 10.14 13.40 -12.13
CA LEU A 45 10.37 14.60 -11.32
C LEU A 45 11.77 14.67 -10.72
N TYR A 46 12.39 13.52 -10.45
CA TYR A 46 13.66 13.44 -9.72
C TYR A 46 14.79 12.76 -10.49
N GLU A 47 14.57 12.50 -11.78
CA GLU A 47 15.44 11.72 -12.66
C GLU A 47 15.53 10.24 -12.26
N LEU A 48 16.00 9.42 -13.19
CA LEU A 48 16.27 8.01 -12.93
C LEU A 48 17.58 7.88 -12.14
N ARG A 49 17.66 6.85 -11.28
CA ARG A 49 18.90 6.52 -10.57
C ARG A 49 20.09 6.36 -11.54
N PRO A 50 21.28 6.90 -11.23
CA PRO A 50 22.40 6.95 -12.16
C PRO A 50 23.01 5.56 -12.45
N ASP A 51 22.81 4.59 -11.57
CA ASP A 51 23.24 3.20 -11.71
C ASP A 51 22.19 2.31 -12.42
N LEU A 52 21.13 2.88 -12.99
CA LEU A 52 20.17 2.15 -13.80
C LEU A 52 20.82 1.31 -14.93
N PRO A 53 21.87 1.79 -15.65
CA PRO A 53 22.53 0.99 -16.67
C PRO A 53 23.23 -0.26 -16.12
N SER A 54 23.72 -0.23 -14.87
CA SER A 54 24.40 -1.38 -14.25
C SER A 54 23.41 -2.41 -13.71
N ILE A 55 22.26 -1.97 -13.20
CA ILE A 55 21.16 -2.85 -12.75
C ILE A 55 20.46 -3.50 -13.96
N GLY A 56 20.32 -2.74 -15.05
CA GLY A 56 19.56 -3.12 -16.24
C GLY A 56 18.07 -2.81 -16.11
N ALA A 57 17.48 -2.31 -17.20
CA ALA A 57 16.09 -1.83 -17.23
C ALA A 57 15.09 -2.90 -16.77
N LEU A 58 15.26 -4.16 -17.19
CA LEU A 58 14.33 -5.22 -16.82
C LEU A 58 14.29 -5.48 -15.31
N ARG A 59 15.45 -5.43 -14.62
CA ARG A 59 15.48 -5.63 -13.16
C ARG A 59 14.94 -4.42 -12.43
N ALA A 60 15.34 -3.21 -12.84
CA ALA A 60 14.90 -1.98 -12.21
C ALA A 60 13.38 -1.76 -12.36
N PHE A 61 12.88 -1.75 -13.59
CA PHE A 61 11.46 -1.56 -13.87
C PHE A 61 10.64 -2.80 -13.53
N GLY A 62 11.13 -4.01 -13.80
CA GLY A 62 10.40 -5.24 -13.52
C GLY A 62 10.13 -5.45 -12.04
N PHE A 63 11.11 -5.24 -11.16
CA PHE A 63 10.88 -5.32 -9.72
C PHE A 63 9.97 -4.21 -9.21
N SER A 64 10.08 -2.99 -9.75
CA SER A 64 9.21 -1.87 -9.39
C SER A 64 7.75 -2.15 -9.80
N ILE A 65 7.52 -2.63 -11.03
CA ILE A 65 6.19 -3.02 -11.52
C ILE A 65 5.63 -4.18 -10.69
N ALA A 66 6.44 -5.22 -10.41
CA ALA A 66 6.01 -6.36 -9.60
C ALA A 66 5.61 -5.93 -8.18
N GLN A 67 6.37 -5.02 -7.56
CA GLN A 67 6.05 -4.46 -6.25
C GLN A 67 4.76 -3.62 -6.27
N ALA A 68 4.56 -2.79 -7.29
CA ALA A 68 3.32 -2.04 -7.47
C ALA A 68 2.11 -2.96 -7.64
N ILE A 69 2.24 -4.04 -8.44
CA ILE A 69 1.21 -5.07 -8.60
C ILE A 69 0.90 -5.75 -7.25
N ALA A 70 1.93 -6.09 -6.48
CA ALA A 70 1.74 -6.66 -5.15
C ALA A 70 1.03 -5.68 -4.20
N GLY A 71 1.37 -4.39 -4.25
CA GLY A 71 0.66 -3.35 -3.52
C GLY A 71 -0.83 -3.28 -3.89
N VAL A 72 -1.17 -3.30 -5.18
CA VAL A 72 -2.56 -3.34 -5.66
C VAL A 72 -3.28 -4.63 -5.21
N ALA A 73 -2.60 -5.78 -5.23
CA ALA A 73 -3.16 -7.05 -4.77
C ALA A 73 -3.45 -7.03 -3.25
N ILE A 74 -2.56 -6.44 -2.45
CA ILE A 74 -2.77 -6.24 -1.00
C ILE A 74 -3.95 -5.28 -0.76
N VAL A 75 -4.10 -4.21 -1.55
CA VAL A 75 -5.30 -3.37 -1.50
C VAL A 75 -6.55 -4.17 -1.85
N ALA A 76 -6.53 -5.03 -2.88
CA ALA A 76 -7.67 -5.90 -3.19
C ALA A 76 -8.02 -6.83 -2.02
N ALA A 77 -7.02 -7.35 -1.30
CA ALA A 77 -7.22 -8.12 -0.08
C ALA A 77 -7.84 -7.28 1.04
N ALA A 78 -7.42 -6.02 1.21
CA ALA A 78 -8.03 -5.06 2.15
C ALA A 78 -9.50 -4.75 1.81
N LEU A 79 -9.80 -4.57 0.52
CA LEU A 79 -11.16 -4.34 0.04
C LEU A 79 -12.06 -5.56 0.25
N ARG A 80 -11.50 -6.79 0.21
CA ARG A 80 -12.19 -8.02 0.61
C ARG A 80 -12.40 -8.07 2.13
N GLU A 81 -11.37 -7.78 2.94
CA GLU A 81 -11.45 -7.73 4.41
C GLU A 81 -12.53 -6.75 4.87
N SER A 82 -12.76 -5.69 4.08
CA SER A 82 -13.74 -4.67 4.39
C SER A 82 -15.19 -5.12 4.20
N VAL A 83 -15.45 -6.27 3.56
CA VAL A 83 -16.82 -6.76 3.32
C VAL A 83 -17.24 -7.72 4.45
N PRO A 84 -18.35 -7.46 5.16
CA PRO A 84 -18.88 -8.37 6.19
C PRO A 84 -19.03 -9.81 5.68
N GLY A 85 -18.54 -10.77 6.46
CA GLY A 85 -18.59 -12.20 6.13
C GLY A 85 -17.52 -12.68 5.14
N ARG A 86 -16.63 -11.79 4.66
CA ARG A 86 -15.54 -12.14 3.75
C ARG A 86 -14.14 -11.91 4.35
N GLN A 87 -14.05 -11.82 5.67
CA GLN A 87 -12.79 -11.58 6.37
C GLN A 87 -11.78 -12.70 6.12
N TRP A 88 -10.51 -12.31 6.13
CA TRP A 88 -9.37 -13.22 6.04
C TRP A 88 -9.12 -13.87 7.39
N PRO A 89 -8.75 -15.17 7.40
CA PRO A 89 -8.16 -15.81 8.57
C PRO A 89 -6.92 -15.04 9.04
N LEU A 90 -6.70 -14.98 10.36
CA LEU A 90 -5.59 -14.22 10.96
C LEU A 90 -4.23 -14.60 10.36
N ALA A 91 -3.98 -15.89 10.14
CA ALA A 91 -2.73 -16.37 9.54
C ALA A 91 -2.48 -15.77 8.14
N GLN A 92 -3.54 -15.60 7.33
CA GLN A 92 -3.43 -15.02 5.98
C GLN A 92 -3.20 -13.51 6.05
N VAL A 93 -3.80 -12.82 7.04
CA VAL A 93 -3.50 -11.41 7.31
C VAL A 93 -2.04 -11.23 7.72
N ILE A 94 -1.54 -12.06 8.64
CA ILE A 94 -0.14 -12.04 9.08
C ILE A 94 0.79 -12.28 7.89
N ALA A 95 0.50 -13.27 7.04
CA ALA A 95 1.29 -13.56 5.85
C ALA A 95 1.32 -12.38 4.86
N LEU A 96 0.18 -11.73 4.61
CA LEU A 96 0.11 -10.53 3.76
C LEU A 96 0.92 -9.36 4.34
N VAL A 97 0.80 -9.12 5.64
CA VAL A 97 1.53 -8.03 6.31
C VAL A 97 3.04 -8.31 6.32
N ALA A 98 3.45 -9.50 6.73
CA ALA A 98 4.86 -9.90 6.75
C ALA A 98 5.45 -9.88 5.34
N GLY A 99 4.77 -10.49 4.37
CA GLY A 99 5.22 -10.51 2.97
C GLY A 99 5.35 -9.10 2.38
N GLY A 100 4.37 -8.22 2.64
CA GLY A 100 4.43 -6.84 2.20
C GLY A 100 5.55 -6.05 2.87
N LEU A 101 5.73 -6.16 4.19
CA LEU A 101 6.81 -5.47 4.91
C LEU A 101 8.21 -5.97 4.53
N LEU A 102 8.34 -7.22 4.09
CA LEU A 102 9.59 -7.77 3.60
C LEU A 102 9.97 -7.28 2.20
N MET A 103 9.01 -6.88 1.35
CA MET A 103 9.30 -6.47 -0.04
C MET A 103 10.31 -5.33 -0.16
N PRO A 104 10.18 -4.21 0.59
CA PRO A 104 11.17 -3.13 0.55
C PRO A 104 12.58 -3.57 0.94
N LEU A 105 12.75 -4.69 1.65
CA LEU A 105 14.05 -5.23 2.06
C LEU A 105 14.60 -6.26 1.07
N LEU A 106 13.74 -7.14 0.55
CA LEU A 106 14.13 -8.20 -0.36
C LEU A 106 14.51 -7.66 -1.73
N LEU A 107 13.69 -6.76 -2.29
CA LEU A 107 13.85 -6.33 -3.67
C LEU A 107 15.11 -5.47 -3.90
N PRO A 108 15.58 -4.61 -2.97
CA PRO A 108 16.89 -3.99 -3.12
C PRO A 108 18.00 -5.02 -3.04
N GLY A 109 17.96 -5.99 -2.11
CA GLY A 109 18.97 -7.05 -2.01
C GLY A 109 19.09 -7.91 -3.28
N LEU A 110 17.98 -8.17 -3.96
CA LEU A 110 17.97 -8.87 -5.25
C LEU A 110 18.47 -8.01 -6.42
N ALA A 111 18.30 -6.69 -6.35
CA ALA A 111 18.78 -5.75 -7.38
C ALA A 111 20.25 -5.35 -7.16
N ALA A 112 20.68 -5.28 -5.90
CA ALA A 112 21.94 -4.70 -5.45
C ALA A 112 23.10 -5.71 -5.36
N GLN A 113 23.03 -6.86 -6.04
CA GLN A 113 24.10 -7.88 -6.01
C GLN A 113 25.48 -7.38 -6.51
N ALA A 114 25.61 -6.10 -6.89
CA ALA A 114 26.87 -5.46 -7.25
C ALA A 114 27.19 -4.13 -6.51
N PHE A 115 26.25 -3.48 -5.80
CA PHE A 115 26.47 -2.14 -5.24
C PHE A 115 25.71 -1.90 -3.92
N ASP A 116 26.45 -1.83 -2.81
CA ASP A 116 25.95 -1.27 -1.54
C ASP A 116 26.24 0.23 -1.53
N VAL A 117 25.31 1.01 -2.07
CA VAL A 117 25.45 2.47 -2.14
C VAL A 117 24.86 3.05 -0.87
N ALA A 118 25.72 3.48 0.04
CA ALA A 118 25.32 4.24 1.21
C ALA A 118 25.36 5.74 0.90
N PRO A 119 24.44 6.55 1.45
CA PRO A 119 24.58 7.99 1.38
C PRO A 119 25.84 8.44 2.12
N PRO A 120 26.53 9.51 1.68
CA PRO A 120 27.68 10.05 2.38
C PRO A 120 27.34 10.32 3.85
N PRO A 121 28.24 10.04 4.82
CA PRO A 121 27.92 10.16 6.25
C PRO A 121 27.34 11.54 6.64
N ALA A 122 27.92 12.62 6.10
CA ALA A 122 27.45 13.98 6.34
C ALA A 122 26.07 14.31 5.74
N GLY A 123 25.62 13.53 4.74
CA GLY A 123 24.34 13.70 4.04
C GLY A 123 23.29 12.64 4.34
N ALA A 124 23.61 11.63 5.16
CA ALA A 124 22.75 10.47 5.37
C ALA A 124 21.36 10.83 5.92
N VAL A 125 21.30 11.72 6.90
CA VAL A 125 20.03 12.14 7.52
C VAL A 125 19.18 12.99 6.57
N PRO A 126 19.68 14.09 5.96
CA PRO A 126 18.90 14.86 4.99
C PRO A 126 18.37 14.02 3.82
N VAL A 127 19.20 13.13 3.27
CA VAL A 127 18.80 12.21 2.19
C VAL A 127 17.73 11.26 2.67
N GLY A 128 17.91 10.62 3.83
CA GLY A 128 16.91 9.73 4.43
C GLY A 128 15.56 10.41 4.65
N VAL A 129 15.55 11.64 5.18
CA VAL A 129 14.33 12.43 5.38
C VAL A 129 13.67 12.78 4.04
N ALA A 130 14.45 13.15 3.02
CA ALA A 130 13.92 13.43 1.69
C ALA A 130 13.25 12.20 1.08
N CYS A 131 13.92 11.03 1.09
CA CYS A 131 13.35 9.78 0.59
C CYS A 131 12.10 9.36 1.37
N PHE A 132 12.14 9.42 2.71
CA PHE A 132 10.98 9.14 3.56
C PHE A 132 9.78 10.03 3.19
N ARG A 133 10.01 11.35 3.11
CA ARG A 133 8.96 12.34 2.82
C ARG A 133 8.36 12.11 1.43
N THR A 134 9.19 11.91 0.41
CA THR A 134 8.72 11.67 -0.96
C THR A 134 7.89 10.39 -1.02
N SER A 135 8.33 9.31 -0.36
CA SER A 135 7.58 8.06 -0.28
C SER A 135 6.23 8.23 0.42
N ALA A 136 6.24 8.85 1.60
CA ALA A 136 5.03 9.07 2.38
C ALA A 136 4.00 9.93 1.63
N LEU A 137 4.44 11.00 0.96
CA LEU A 137 3.57 11.86 0.17
C LEU A 137 3.03 11.15 -1.09
N ALA A 138 3.88 10.38 -1.77
CA ALA A 138 3.49 9.61 -2.95
C ALA A 138 2.44 8.52 -2.63
N ALA A 139 2.39 8.02 -1.39
CA ALA A 139 1.39 7.04 -0.97
C ALA A 139 -0.02 7.64 -0.79
N LEU A 140 -0.14 8.94 -0.54
CA LEU A 140 -1.41 9.58 -0.16
C LEU A 140 -2.54 9.40 -1.18
N PRO A 141 -2.34 9.53 -2.51
CA PRO A 141 -3.41 9.34 -3.48
C PRO A 141 -3.98 7.91 -3.45
N ALA A 142 -3.11 6.90 -3.41
CA ALA A 142 -3.52 5.50 -3.36
C ALA A 142 -4.19 5.17 -2.01
N LEU A 143 -3.68 5.72 -0.91
CA LEU A 143 -4.26 5.56 0.43
C LEU A 143 -5.66 6.17 0.49
N ALA A 144 -5.83 7.41 0.01
CA ALA A 144 -7.12 8.11 0.00
C ALA A 144 -8.16 7.36 -0.85
N ALA A 145 -7.79 6.95 -2.08
CA ALA A 145 -8.66 6.17 -2.94
C ALA A 145 -9.07 4.84 -2.29
N SER A 146 -8.12 4.13 -1.67
CA SER A 146 -8.38 2.87 -0.99
C SER A 146 -9.27 3.03 0.25
N ALA A 147 -9.06 4.09 1.03
CA ALA A 147 -9.90 4.42 2.19
C ALA A 147 -11.35 4.72 1.76
N LEU A 148 -11.54 5.53 0.71
CA LEU A 148 -12.86 5.84 0.16
C LEU A 148 -13.59 4.59 -0.35
N LEU A 149 -12.86 3.71 -1.04
CA LEU A 149 -13.41 2.44 -1.50
C LEU A 149 -13.77 1.54 -0.30
N SER A 150 -12.89 1.41 0.69
CA SER A 150 -13.09 0.56 1.88
C SER A 150 -14.27 1.04 2.74
N ALA A 151 -14.41 2.35 2.95
CA ALA A 151 -15.47 2.93 3.77
C ALA A 151 -16.88 2.53 3.28
N ARG A 152 -17.07 2.38 1.95
CA ARG A 152 -18.36 1.94 1.36
C ARG A 152 -18.75 0.49 1.70
N ALA A 153 -17.83 -0.31 2.24
CA ALA A 153 -18.06 -1.72 2.54
C ALA A 153 -18.41 -2.02 4.01
N PHE A 154 -18.38 -1.02 4.90
CA PHE A 154 -18.67 -1.18 6.33
C PHE A 154 -17.77 -2.25 7.01
N PRO A 155 -16.45 -2.02 7.08
CA PRO A 155 -15.51 -3.00 7.62
C PRO A 155 -15.80 -3.34 9.09
N LEU A 156 -15.99 -4.64 9.40
CA LEU A 156 -16.13 -5.10 10.79
C LEU A 156 -14.80 -5.05 11.57
N ARG A 157 -13.67 -5.11 10.86
CA ARG A 157 -12.30 -5.01 11.41
C ARG A 157 -11.58 -3.82 10.77
N PRO A 158 -12.01 -2.57 11.05
CA PRO A 158 -11.54 -1.38 10.34
C PRO A 158 -10.02 -1.21 10.42
N ALA A 159 -9.40 -1.47 11.59
CA ALA A 159 -7.96 -1.38 11.75
C ALA A 159 -7.19 -2.37 10.84
N VAL A 160 -7.71 -3.58 10.63
CA VAL A 160 -7.06 -4.59 9.78
C VAL A 160 -7.18 -4.22 8.31
N ALA A 161 -8.38 -3.81 7.87
CA ALA A 161 -8.58 -3.29 6.52
C ALA A 161 -7.69 -2.05 6.26
N GLY A 162 -7.65 -1.13 7.24
CA GLY A 162 -6.79 0.06 7.29
C GLY A 162 -5.33 -0.25 7.09
N ALA A 163 -4.78 -1.13 7.93
CA ALA A 163 -3.39 -1.54 7.85
C ALA A 163 -3.06 -2.17 6.49
N LEU A 164 -3.93 -3.04 5.95
CA LEU A 164 -3.70 -3.68 4.66
C LEU A 164 -3.72 -2.69 3.50
N TYR A 165 -4.70 -1.79 3.40
CA TYR A 165 -4.68 -0.84 2.29
C TYR A 165 -3.58 0.21 2.44
N GLY A 166 -3.21 0.58 3.68
CA GLY A 166 -2.09 1.46 3.95
C GLY A 166 -0.75 0.81 3.55
N LEU A 167 -0.57 -0.48 3.84
CA LEU A 167 0.56 -1.28 3.37
C LEU A 167 0.63 -1.29 1.85
N GLY A 168 -0.48 -1.61 1.18
CA GLY A 168 -0.55 -1.64 -0.28
C GLY A 168 -0.23 -0.28 -0.92
N ALA A 169 -0.76 0.81 -0.38
CA ALA A 169 -0.46 2.17 -0.83
C ALA A 169 1.02 2.55 -0.63
N GLY A 170 1.61 2.18 0.52
CA GLY A 170 3.02 2.37 0.80
C GLY A 170 3.92 1.61 -0.18
N LEU A 171 3.57 0.37 -0.51
CA LEU A 171 4.32 -0.44 -1.49
C LEU A 171 4.25 0.11 -2.91
N ILE A 172 3.10 0.66 -3.31
CA ILE A 172 2.95 1.35 -4.61
C ILE A 172 3.85 2.59 -4.65
N ALA A 173 3.92 3.38 -3.57
CA ALA A 173 4.81 4.53 -3.47
C ALA A 173 6.30 4.13 -3.51
N ASP A 174 6.67 3.12 -2.72
CA ASP A 174 8.03 2.61 -2.66
C ASP A 174 8.50 2.06 -4.01
N ALA A 175 7.61 1.42 -4.78
CA ALA A 175 7.89 0.96 -6.13
C ALA A 175 8.35 2.11 -7.06
N GLY A 176 7.72 3.29 -6.98
CA GLY A 176 8.16 4.47 -7.73
C GLY A 176 9.51 5.00 -7.25
N LEU A 177 9.73 5.04 -5.94
CA LEU A 177 10.97 5.52 -5.35
C LEU A 177 12.19 4.70 -5.74
N ARG A 178 12.07 3.39 -5.92
CA ARG A 178 13.19 2.52 -6.31
C ARG A 178 13.82 2.87 -7.65
N LEU A 179 13.06 3.53 -8.54
CA LEU A 179 13.54 3.99 -9.83
C LEU A 179 14.38 5.27 -9.74
N TRP A 180 14.30 5.97 -8.61
CA TRP A 180 15.02 7.22 -8.34
C TRP A 180 16.10 7.06 -7.27
N CYS A 181 15.78 6.43 -6.13
CA CYS A 181 16.70 6.27 -5.01
C CYS A 181 17.74 5.20 -5.32
N GLU A 182 19.01 5.61 -5.39
CA GLU A 182 20.14 4.71 -5.61
C GLU A 182 20.60 3.98 -4.34
N PHE A 183 20.31 4.54 -3.16
CA PHE A 183 20.85 4.06 -1.89
C PHE A 183 20.23 2.73 -1.46
N SER A 184 21.06 1.68 -1.42
CA SER A 184 20.67 0.31 -1.07
C SER A 184 21.09 -0.11 0.34
N ALA A 185 21.84 0.72 1.05
CA ALA A 185 22.30 0.43 2.41
C ALA A 185 21.12 0.07 3.35
N PRO A 186 21.19 -1.05 4.09
CA PRO A 186 20.06 -1.54 4.88
C PRO A 186 19.47 -0.52 5.84
N ALA A 187 20.32 0.30 6.49
CA ALA A 187 19.86 1.34 7.40
C ALA A 187 19.01 2.42 6.69
N HIS A 188 19.40 2.81 5.47
CA HIS A 188 18.63 3.77 4.66
C HIS A 188 17.29 3.17 4.23
N VAL A 189 17.30 1.94 3.72
CA VAL A 189 16.08 1.23 3.30
C VAL A 189 15.12 1.04 4.47
N LEU A 190 15.62 0.63 5.65
CA LEU A 190 14.81 0.46 6.85
C LEU A 190 14.18 1.79 7.31
N ALA A 191 14.99 2.85 7.42
CA ALA A 191 14.52 4.12 7.99
C ALA A 191 13.64 4.90 7.00
N ALA A 192 14.03 5.01 5.74
CA ALA A 192 13.35 5.86 4.76
C ALA A 192 12.23 5.12 4.04
N HIS A 193 12.52 3.96 3.46
CA HIS A 193 11.58 3.23 2.62
C HIS A 193 10.56 2.46 3.46
N LEU A 194 11.04 1.51 4.28
CA LEU A 194 10.16 0.73 5.15
C LEU A 194 9.45 1.62 6.18
N GLY A 195 10.14 2.62 6.73
CA GLY A 195 9.54 3.62 7.61
C GLY A 195 8.33 4.32 6.98
N ALA A 196 8.42 4.73 5.71
CA ALA A 196 7.29 5.36 5.01
C ALA A 196 6.14 4.38 4.74
N VAL A 197 6.44 3.11 4.45
CA VAL A 197 5.42 2.06 4.32
C VAL A 197 4.68 1.84 5.64
N ILE A 198 5.40 1.77 6.76
CA ILE A 198 4.82 1.64 8.11
C ILE A 198 3.97 2.87 8.46
N LEU A 199 4.45 4.07 8.14
CA LEU A 199 3.65 5.29 8.31
C LEU A 199 2.34 5.21 7.51
N SER A 200 2.40 4.79 6.24
CA SER A 200 1.22 4.60 5.40
C SER A 200 0.23 3.59 5.99
N MET A 201 0.72 2.49 6.59
CA MET A 201 -0.12 1.54 7.35
C MET A 201 -0.82 2.22 8.52
N ALA A 202 -0.08 2.98 9.34
CA ALA A 202 -0.64 3.70 10.49
C ALA A 202 -1.69 4.73 10.07
N LEU A 203 -1.44 5.48 8.99
CA LEU A 203 -2.41 6.41 8.41
C LEU A 203 -3.65 5.69 7.90
N GLY A 204 -3.50 4.50 7.29
CA GLY A 204 -4.63 3.68 6.88
C GLY A 204 -5.47 3.16 8.06
N VAL A 205 -4.83 2.76 9.16
CA VAL A 205 -5.54 2.43 10.40
C VAL A 205 -6.34 3.65 10.89
N ALA A 206 -5.71 4.81 10.99
CA ALA A 206 -6.36 6.03 11.45
C ALA A 206 -7.56 6.41 10.55
N ALA A 207 -7.40 6.41 9.23
CA ALA A 207 -8.45 6.72 8.28
C ALA A 207 -9.65 5.74 8.38
N ALA A 208 -9.38 4.43 8.52
CA ALA A 208 -10.43 3.43 8.68
C ALA A 208 -11.21 3.61 10.00
N LEU A 209 -10.53 3.93 11.10
CA LEU A 209 -11.17 4.17 12.40
C LEU A 209 -12.05 5.43 12.38
N VAL A 210 -11.58 6.51 11.74
CA VAL A 210 -12.38 7.74 11.57
C VAL A 210 -13.62 7.48 10.70
N SER A 211 -13.49 6.69 9.62
CA SER A 211 -14.63 6.39 8.75
C SER A 211 -15.75 5.58 9.41
N ARG A 212 -15.47 4.87 10.51
CA ARG A 212 -16.47 4.09 11.25
C ARG A 212 -17.40 4.95 12.10
N GLN A 213 -16.99 6.18 12.42
CA GLN A 213 -17.76 7.09 13.27
C GLN A 213 -18.85 7.85 12.51
N ARG A 214 -18.92 7.70 11.18
CA ARG A 214 -19.90 8.35 10.30
C ARG A 214 -20.87 7.32 9.75
#